data_AF-A0A958UWS7-F1
#
_entry.id   AF-A0A958UWS7-F1
#
_cell.length_a   1.000
_cell.length_b   1.000
_cell.length_c   1.000
_cell.angle_alpha   90.00
_cell.angle_beta   90.00
_cell.angle_gamma   90.00
#
_symmetry.space_group_name_H-M   'P 1'
#
loop_
_entity.id
_entity.type
_entity.pdbx_description
1 polymer ?
#
loop_
_entity_poly.entity_id
_entity_poly.type
_entity_poly.pdbx_seq_one_letter_code
_entity_poly.pdbx_strand_id
1 'polypeptide(L)'
;ELNKASSILRDIFNDSFTNIHVDDEALYIQIKDYVQQIAPKKESIVKLYQSNVPIFEKFGIERQIKTSFGKTVSMPKGAYLVIEHTEALHVIDVNSGNRSNKANSQEDTALEVNLLA
;
A
#
# COMPACT_ATOMS: atom_id res chain seq x y z
N GLU A 1 26.19 1.92 -6.52
CA GLU A 1 25.03 2.20 -5.65
C GLU A 1 23.98 1.09 -5.82
N LEU A 2 23.24 0.75 -4.77
CA LEU A 2 22.12 -0.19 -4.89
C LEU A 2 21.00 0.43 -5.74
N ASN A 3 20.44 -0.33 -6.68
CA ASN A 3 19.20 0.05 -7.37
C ASN A 3 18.09 0.30 -6.32
N LYS A 4 17.20 1.29 -6.55
CA LYS A 4 16.09 1.63 -5.66
C LYS A 4 15.28 0.40 -5.23
N ALA A 5 15.03 -0.53 -6.15
CA ALA A 5 14.31 -1.77 -5.84
C ALA A 5 15.05 -2.64 -4.80
N SER A 6 16.36 -2.78 -4.93
CA SER A 6 17.19 -3.52 -3.97
C SER A 6 17.26 -2.82 -2.61
N SER A 7 17.30 -1.48 -2.58
CA SER A 7 17.22 -0.72 -1.32
C SER A 7 15.88 -0.93 -0.62
N ILE A 8 14.77 -0.86 -1.36
CA ILE A 8 13.44 -1.11 -0.80
C ILE A 8 13.38 -2.52 -0.22
N LEU A 9 13.82 -3.53 -0.98
CA LEU A 9 13.83 -4.91 -0.51
C LEU A 9 14.70 -5.06 0.75
N ARG A 10 15.89 -4.46 0.81
CA ARG A 10 16.70 -4.48 2.04
C ARG A 10 15.92 -3.99 3.26
N ASP A 11 15.12 -2.94 3.08
CA ASP A 11 14.47 -2.25 4.19
C ASP A 11 13.15 -2.92 4.61
N ILE A 12 12.44 -3.58 3.69
CA ILE A 12 11.10 -4.17 3.97
C ILE A 12 11.06 -5.70 3.98
N PHE A 13 12.04 -6.36 3.36
CA PHE A 13 12.01 -7.81 3.16
C PHE A 13 12.11 -8.54 4.49
N ASN A 14 11.21 -9.51 4.68
CA ASN A 14 11.16 -10.35 5.86
C ASN A 14 10.51 -11.69 5.53
N ASP A 15 10.41 -12.56 6.53
CA ASP A 15 9.99 -13.93 6.29
C ASP A 15 8.54 -14.12 5.83
N SER A 16 7.68 -13.11 5.98
CA SER A 16 6.28 -13.16 5.56
C SER A 16 6.06 -13.03 4.05
N PHE A 17 7.08 -12.62 3.29
CA PHE A 17 6.98 -12.48 1.83
C PHE A 17 6.80 -13.86 1.17
N THR A 18 5.69 -14.02 0.44
CA THR A 18 5.38 -15.25 -0.30
C THR A 18 5.56 -15.12 -1.81
N ASN A 19 5.50 -13.90 -2.37
CA ASN A 19 5.68 -13.62 -3.79
C ASN A 19 6.26 -12.22 -3.99
N ILE A 20 7.18 -12.07 -4.95
CA ILE A 20 7.68 -10.79 -5.46
C ILE A 20 7.49 -10.84 -6.98
N HIS A 21 6.60 -9.99 -7.51
CA HIS A 21 6.30 -9.94 -8.93
C HIS A 21 7.02 -8.76 -9.58
N VAL A 22 7.69 -9.01 -10.70
CA VAL A 22 8.50 -8.02 -11.44
C VAL A 22 8.14 -8.13 -12.92
N ASP A 23 7.80 -7.04 -13.58
CA ASP A 23 7.39 -7.01 -14.99
C ASP A 23 8.50 -6.59 -15.98
N ASP A 24 9.69 -6.27 -15.46
CA ASP A 24 10.91 -6.03 -16.23
C ASP A 24 11.93 -7.16 -16.03
N GLU A 25 12.47 -7.67 -17.14
CA GLU A 25 13.38 -8.84 -17.13
C GLU A 25 14.73 -8.52 -16.48
N ALA A 26 15.31 -7.35 -16.77
CA ALA A 26 16.58 -6.95 -16.20
C ALA A 26 16.47 -6.77 -14.68
N LEU A 27 15.39 -6.15 -14.22
CA LEU A 27 15.10 -5.97 -12.81
C LEU A 27 14.79 -7.29 -12.10
N TYR A 28 14.09 -8.22 -12.77
CA TYR A 28 13.82 -9.56 -12.23
C TYR A 28 15.12 -10.28 -11.88
N ILE A 29 16.11 -10.27 -12.79
CA ILE A 29 17.42 -10.89 -12.56
C ILE A 29 18.11 -10.24 -11.36
N GLN A 30 18.17 -8.90 -11.33
CA GLN A 30 18.79 -8.16 -10.23
C GLN A 30 18.14 -8.46 -8.86
N ILE A 31 16.81 -8.50 -8.81
CA ILE A 31 16.05 -8.80 -7.59
C ILE A 31 16.27 -10.25 -7.17
N LYS A 32 16.25 -11.20 -8.12
CA LYS A 32 16.48 -12.62 -7.83
C LYS A 32 17.86 -12.84 -7.24
N ASP A 33 18.90 -12.26 -7.84
CA ASP A 33 20.28 -12.35 -7.34
C ASP A 33 20.40 -11.76 -5.93
N TYR A 34 19.77 -10.60 -5.70
CA TYR A 34 19.76 -9.96 -4.39
C TYR A 34 19.06 -10.83 -3.32
N VAL A 35 17.86 -11.35 -3.63
CA VAL A 35 17.13 -12.25 -2.72
C VAL A 35 17.92 -13.53 -2.46
N GLN A 36 18.61 -14.07 -3.46
CA GLN A 36 19.47 -15.24 -3.28
C GLN A 36 20.63 -14.95 -2.31
N GLN A 37 21.22 -13.74 -2.34
CA GLN A 37 22.28 -13.35 -1.42
C GLN A 37 21.79 -13.22 0.03
N ILE A 38 20.63 -12.60 0.25
CA ILE A 38 20.13 -12.31 1.62
C ILE A 38 19.26 -13.44 2.19
N ALA A 39 18.62 -14.23 1.33
CA ALA A 39 17.72 -15.32 1.69
C ALA A 39 17.79 -16.45 0.63
N PRO A 40 18.87 -17.25 0.61
CA PRO A 40 19.14 -18.25 -0.44
C PRO A 40 18.01 -19.25 -0.70
N LYS A 41 17.19 -19.55 0.32
CA LYS A 41 16.07 -20.51 0.22
C LYS A 41 14.78 -19.89 -0.32
N LYS A 42 14.77 -18.60 -0.66
CA LYS A 42 13.58 -17.83 -1.06
C LYS A 42 13.65 -17.26 -2.47
N GLU A 43 14.66 -17.59 -3.26
CA GLU A 43 14.77 -17.10 -4.66
C GLU A 43 13.52 -17.42 -5.52
N SER A 44 12.83 -18.53 -5.22
CA SER A 44 11.67 -19.00 -6.00
C SER A 44 10.41 -18.16 -5.81
N ILE A 45 10.38 -17.25 -4.82
CA ILE A 45 9.26 -16.33 -4.63
C ILE A 45 9.32 -15.16 -5.61
N VAL A 46 10.49 -14.89 -6.20
CA VAL A 46 10.68 -13.85 -7.22
C VAL A 46 10.19 -14.41 -8.56
N LYS A 47 9.23 -13.71 -9.18
CA LYS A 47 8.52 -14.17 -10.38
C LYS A 47 8.49 -13.06 -11.42
N LEU A 48 8.98 -13.39 -12.62
CA LEU A 48 8.82 -12.54 -13.79
C LEU A 48 7.35 -12.56 -14.24
N TYR A 49 6.76 -11.39 -14.35
CA TYR A 49 5.38 -11.17 -14.77
C TYR A 49 5.35 -10.87 -16.27
N GLN A 50 4.73 -11.74 -17.06
CA GLN A 50 4.73 -11.67 -18.53
C GLN A 50 3.31 -11.60 -19.12
N SER A 51 2.31 -11.23 -18.32
CA SER A 51 0.94 -11.11 -18.83
C SER A 51 0.74 -9.77 -19.55
N ASN A 52 -0.15 -9.77 -20.55
CA ASN A 52 -0.54 -8.55 -21.27
C ASN A 52 -1.39 -7.58 -20.41
N VAL A 53 -1.93 -8.05 -19.28
CA VAL A 53 -2.66 -7.19 -18.33
C VAL A 53 -1.64 -6.45 -17.47
N PRO A 54 -1.72 -5.12 -17.28
CA PRO A 54 -0.81 -4.39 -16.41
C PRO A 54 -0.71 -5.00 -15.01
N ILE A 55 0.51 -5.04 -14.45
CA ILE A 55 0.79 -5.75 -13.19
C ILE A 55 -0.11 -5.26 -12.03
N PHE A 56 -0.30 -3.95 -11.86
CA PHE A 56 -1.14 -3.41 -10.79
C PHE A 56 -2.63 -3.64 -11.00
N GLU A 57 -3.10 -3.72 -12.25
CA GLU A 57 -4.47 -4.08 -12.55
C GLU A 57 -4.73 -5.55 -12.17
N LYS A 58 -3.80 -6.45 -12.53
CA LYS A 58 -3.90 -7.87 -12.21
C LYS A 58 -4.04 -8.14 -10.71
N PHE A 59 -3.37 -7.35 -9.87
CA PHE A 59 -3.42 -7.47 -8.42
C PHE A 59 -4.44 -6.54 -7.74
N GLY A 60 -5.23 -5.77 -8.52
CA GLY A 60 -6.25 -4.88 -7.96
C GLY A 60 -5.69 -3.66 -7.18
N ILE A 61 -4.43 -3.30 -7.42
CA ILE A 61 -3.73 -2.19 -6.77
C ILE A 61 -3.93 -0.88 -7.53
N GLU A 62 -4.17 -0.96 -8.85
CA GLU A 62 -4.32 0.20 -9.74
C GLU A 62 -5.33 1.24 -9.21
N ARG A 63 -6.49 0.78 -8.73
CA ARG A 63 -7.51 1.66 -8.15
C ARG A 63 -7.02 2.35 -6.88
N GLN A 64 -6.29 1.64 -6.02
CA GLN A 64 -5.79 2.18 -4.75
C GLN A 64 -4.73 3.27 -5.00
N ILE A 65 -3.84 3.06 -5.97
CA ILE A 65 -2.86 4.05 -6.42
C ILE A 65 -3.57 5.29 -6.96
N LYS A 66 -4.60 5.12 -7.81
CA LYS A 66 -5.35 6.28 -8.34
C LYS A 66 -6.00 7.09 -7.22
N THR A 67 -6.58 6.41 -6.21
CA THR A 67 -7.18 7.11 -5.08
C THR A 67 -6.16 7.78 -4.16
N SER A 68 -4.92 7.30 -4.09
CA SER A 68 -3.89 7.90 -3.22
C SER A 68 -3.42 9.27 -3.68
N PHE A 69 -3.71 9.67 -4.93
CA PHE A 69 -3.47 11.03 -5.42
C PHE A 69 -4.61 12.01 -5.07
N GLY A 70 -5.73 11.52 -4.57
CA GLY A 70 -6.84 12.36 -4.14
C GLY A 70 -6.57 13.01 -2.79
N LYS A 71 -7.19 14.17 -2.56
CA LYS A 71 -7.22 14.80 -1.23
C LYS A 71 -8.14 14.06 -0.24
N THR A 72 -9.06 13.26 -0.73
CA THR A 72 -10.06 12.58 0.10
C THR A 72 -9.82 11.08 0.10
N VAL A 73 -9.72 10.49 1.29
CA VAL A 73 -9.59 9.04 1.47
C VAL A 73 -10.90 8.51 2.03
N SER A 74 -11.68 7.80 1.21
CA SER A 74 -12.91 7.16 1.67
C SER A 74 -12.60 5.93 2.51
N MET A 75 -13.29 5.81 3.64
CA MET A 75 -13.16 4.72 4.59
C MET A 75 -14.45 3.88 4.61
N PRO A 76 -14.41 2.66 5.18
CA PRO A 76 -15.61 1.87 5.39
C PRO A 76 -16.70 2.66 6.13
N LYS A 77 -17.96 2.30 5.90
CA LYS A 77 -19.14 2.89 6.56
C LYS A 77 -19.34 4.39 6.27
N GLY A 78 -18.69 4.95 5.25
CA GLY A 78 -18.93 6.31 4.75
C GLY A 78 -18.14 7.40 5.47
N ALA A 79 -17.30 7.04 6.44
CA ALA A 79 -16.30 7.96 6.98
C ALA A 79 -15.25 8.29 5.92
N TYR A 80 -14.55 9.41 6.06
CA TYR A 80 -13.49 9.79 5.14
C TYR A 80 -12.48 10.73 5.79
N LEU A 81 -11.25 10.70 5.29
CA LEU A 81 -10.22 11.67 5.61
C LEU A 81 -10.13 12.74 4.53
N VAL A 82 -9.78 13.96 4.91
CA VAL A 82 -9.33 15.01 3.98
C VAL A 82 -7.88 15.36 4.31
N ILE A 83 -6.98 15.10 3.37
CA ILE A 83 -5.55 15.34 3.48
C ILE A 83 -5.19 16.54 2.61
N GLU A 84 -4.81 17.64 3.24
CA GLU A 84 -4.41 18.87 2.56
C GLU A 84 -2.95 19.20 2.83
N HIS A 85 -2.25 19.59 1.77
CA HIS A 85 -0.91 20.15 1.87
C HIS A 85 -1.01 21.67 1.90
N THR A 86 -0.39 22.28 2.91
CA THR A 86 -0.27 23.74 3.08
C THR A 86 1.21 24.12 3.08
N GLU A 87 1.52 25.40 3.25
CA GLU A 87 2.91 25.90 3.19
C GLU A 87 3.85 25.26 4.20
N ALA A 88 3.43 25.09 5.45
CA ALA A 88 4.29 24.66 6.55
C ALA A 88 3.91 23.31 7.15
N LEU A 89 2.74 22.76 6.80
CA LEU A 89 2.23 21.52 7.39
C LEU A 89 1.24 20.79 6.48
N HIS A 90 0.98 19.53 6.84
CA HIS A 90 -0.15 18.77 6.32
C HIS A 90 -1.29 18.79 7.32
N VAL A 91 -2.50 19.04 6.83
CA VAL A 91 -3.74 18.94 7.62
C VAL A 91 -4.42 17.63 7.25
N ILE A 92 -4.79 16.84 8.26
CA ILE A 92 -5.59 15.63 8.10
C ILE A 92 -6.86 15.81 8.93
N ASP A 93 -8.00 15.93 8.26
CA ASP A 93 -9.31 16.06 8.87
C ASP A 93 -10.07 14.73 8.80
N VAL A 94 -10.74 14.35 9.89
CA VAL A 94 -11.45 13.07 10.04
C VAL A 94 -12.95 13.34 10.08
N ASN A 95 -13.69 12.82 9.09
CA ASN A 95 -15.13 13.03 8.96
C ASN A 95 -15.87 11.70 9.12
N SER A 96 -16.90 11.66 9.97
CA SER A 96 -17.72 10.47 10.21
C SER A 96 -18.72 10.17 9.07
N GLY A 97 -18.99 11.14 8.19
CA GLY A 97 -19.97 11.04 7.10
C GLY A 97 -21.40 10.82 7.61
N ASN A 98 -22.29 10.32 6.74
CA ASN A 98 -23.70 10.02 7.08
C ASN A 98 -23.83 8.68 7.82
N ARG A 99 -23.03 8.47 8.87
CA ARG A 99 -23.09 7.25 9.67
C ARG A 99 -24.38 7.26 10.50
N SER A 100 -25.28 6.30 10.22
CA SER A 100 -26.43 6.04 11.08
C SER A 100 -25.94 5.47 12.42
N ASN A 101 -26.40 6.08 13.52
CA ASN A 101 -26.08 5.76 14.92
C ASN A 101 -26.24 4.26 15.25
N LYS A 102 -25.23 3.44 14.95
CA LYS A 102 -25.16 2.04 15.41
C LYS A 102 -24.44 1.92 16.75
N ALA A 103 -23.73 2.95 17.19
CA ALA A 103 -23.13 2.99 18.52
C ALA A 103 -24.13 3.59 19.51
N ASN A 104 -24.01 3.19 20.78
CA ASN A 104 -24.94 3.59 21.84
C ASN A 104 -24.84 5.09 22.16
N SER A 105 -23.73 5.73 21.80
CA SER A 105 -23.48 7.15 22.01
C SER A 105 -22.71 7.80 20.86
N GLN A 106 -22.71 9.14 20.85
CA GLN A 106 -21.89 9.94 19.94
C GLN A 106 -20.38 9.76 20.22
N GLU A 107 -20.00 9.60 21.49
CA GLU A 107 -18.61 9.39 21.91
C GLU A 107 -18.07 8.08 21.36
N ASP A 108 -18.84 6.99 21.46
CA ASP A 108 -18.48 5.70 20.88
C ASP A 108 -18.32 5.78 19.36
N THR A 109 -19.20 6.55 18.70
CA THR A 109 -19.14 6.76 17.26
C THR A 109 -17.86 7.50 16.85
N ALA A 110 -17.52 8.56 17.59
CA ALA A 110 -16.31 9.34 17.36
C ALA A 110 -15.04 8.51 17.59
N LEU A 111 -15.01 7.74 18.68
CA LEU A 111 -13.90 6.85 18.99
C LEU A 111 -13.71 5.80 17.89
N GLU A 112 -14.78 5.14 17.44
CA GLU A 112 -14.67 4.13 16.38
C GLU A 112 -14.21 4.75 15.05
N VAL A 113 -14.71 5.94 14.68
CA VAL A 113 -14.25 6.64 13.46
C VAL A 113 -12.77 6.98 13.56
N ASN A 114 -12.33 7.51 14.71
CA ASN A 114 -10.93 7.86 14.93
C ASN A 114 -9.99 6.65 15.01
N LEU A 115 -10.47 5.49 15.48
CA LEU A 115 -9.69 4.24 15.46
C LEU A 115 -9.60 3.59 14.07
N LEU A 116 -10.54 3.91 13.18
CA LEU A 116 -10.48 3.46 11.79
C LEU A 116 -9.54 4.32 10.94
N ALA A 117 -9.34 5.59 11.34
CA ALA A 117 -8.51 6.58 10.65
C ALA A 117 -7.02 6.28 10.83
#